data_AF-A0A7Y5V485-F1
#
_entry.id   AF-A0A7Y5V485-F1
#
_cell.length_a   1.000
_cell.length_b   1.000
_cell.length_c   1.000
_cell.angle_alpha   90.00
_cell.angle_beta   90.00
_cell.angle_gamma   90.00
#
_symmetry.space_group_name_H-M   'P 1'
#
loop_
_entity.id
_entity.type
_entity.pdbx_description
1 polymer ?
#
loop_
_entity_poly.entity_id
_entity_poly.type
_entity_poly.pdbx_seq_one_letter_code
_entity_poly.pdbx_strand_id
1 'polypeptide(L)'
;MPHDPKPPRAGPSTGLTHRARRGYTLVELLSVMAIIGVLTALGVPRFSDAIERARVAKAIGDLRTITIELLSADSLPNSLMEIGRHTLMDPWGRPYQYLKFPGAGNNGNGGGNGNGNGNGGGNGRGGGGGGGGGTPPPPGARKDRFLVPINSMFDLYSLGKDGESAPPLTAAKSRDDVIVANDGGYTGLAKNY
;
A
#
# COMPACT_ATOMS: atom_id res chain seq x y z
N MET A 1 36.99 84.83 50.76
CA MET A 1 36.44 83.46 50.73
C MET A 1 36.86 82.78 49.44
N PRO A 2 37.56 81.64 49.51
CA PRO A 2 37.44 80.61 48.49
C PRO A 2 36.89 79.33 49.12
N HIS A 3 35.76 78.88 48.62
CA HIS A 3 35.16 77.59 48.94
C HIS A 3 35.76 76.56 47.98
N ASP A 4 36.55 75.63 48.48
CA ASP A 4 36.96 74.48 47.68
C ASP A 4 35.73 73.58 47.45
N PRO A 5 35.39 73.21 46.20
CA PRO A 5 34.33 72.24 45.94
C PRO A 5 34.83 70.83 46.29
N LYS A 6 34.13 70.18 47.23
CA LYS A 6 34.32 68.75 47.53
C LYS A 6 33.99 67.89 46.29
N PRO A 7 34.82 66.89 45.93
CA PRO A 7 34.57 66.07 44.74
C PRO A 7 33.32 65.18 44.87
N PRO A 8 32.68 64.82 43.75
CA PRO A 8 31.45 64.02 43.74
C PRO A 8 31.69 62.58 44.23
N ARG A 9 30.75 62.08 45.05
CA ARG A 9 30.73 60.68 45.53
C ARG A 9 30.49 59.73 44.37
N ALA A 10 31.41 58.78 44.16
CA ALA A 10 31.19 57.64 43.28
C ALA A 10 30.01 56.80 43.81
N GLY A 11 28.98 56.61 42.98
CA GLY A 11 27.86 55.71 43.27
C GLY A 11 28.28 54.23 43.18
N PRO A 12 27.52 53.31 43.80
CA PRO A 12 27.83 51.89 43.78
C PRO A 12 27.70 51.33 42.37
N SER A 13 28.81 50.81 41.84
CA SER A 13 28.88 50.09 40.57
C SER A 13 28.01 48.83 40.64
N THR A 14 26.85 48.88 39.97
CA THR A 14 25.94 47.74 39.82
C THR A 14 26.62 46.71 38.93
N GLY A 15 27.16 45.66 39.53
CA GLY A 15 27.77 44.55 38.79
C GLY A 15 26.71 43.83 37.96
N LEU A 16 26.71 44.03 36.63
CA LEU A 16 26.01 43.15 35.71
C LEU A 16 26.64 41.76 35.82
N THR A 17 25.92 40.82 36.42
CA THR A 17 26.28 39.41 36.42
C THR A 17 26.24 38.91 34.99
N HIS A 18 27.41 38.80 34.36
CA HIS A 18 27.56 38.16 33.06
C HIS A 18 27.21 36.68 33.22
N ARG A 19 25.98 36.31 32.92
CA ARG A 19 25.54 34.92 32.86
C ARG A 19 26.38 34.25 31.76
N ALA A 20 27.34 33.40 32.16
CA ALA A 20 28.20 32.69 31.24
C ALA A 20 27.34 31.89 30.26
N ARG A 21 27.38 32.26 28.98
CA ARG A 21 26.78 31.49 27.90
C ARG A 21 27.60 30.20 27.76
N ARG A 22 27.06 29.07 28.25
CA ARG A 22 27.63 27.75 27.99
C ARG A 22 27.32 27.39 26.54
N GLY A 23 28.36 27.24 25.71
CA GLY A 23 28.27 26.66 24.38
C GLY A 23 28.67 25.18 24.41
N TYR A 24 28.10 24.38 23.49
CA TYR A 24 28.49 22.99 23.30
C TYR A 24 29.91 22.89 22.74
N THR A 25 30.67 21.89 23.19
CA THR A 25 32.00 21.63 22.63
C THR A 25 31.89 20.87 21.31
N LEU A 26 32.87 21.03 20.42
CA LEU A 26 32.93 20.25 19.17
C LEU A 26 32.93 18.75 19.46
N VAL A 27 33.61 18.32 20.53
CA VAL A 27 33.68 16.91 20.93
C VAL A 27 32.32 16.37 21.34
N GLU A 28 31.51 17.17 22.02
CA GLU A 28 30.15 16.80 22.45
C GLU A 28 29.20 16.64 21.26
N LEU A 29 29.30 17.53 20.27
CA LEU A 29 28.53 17.37 19.03
C LEU A 29 28.99 16.14 18.24
N LEU A 30 30.31 15.91 18.15
CA LEU A 30 30.89 14.78 17.44
C LEU A 30 30.52 13.44 18.09
N SER A 31 30.54 13.34 19.41
CA SER A 31 30.17 12.11 20.11
C SER A 31 28.67 11.81 19.95
N VAL A 32 27.79 12.82 20.01
CA VAL A 32 26.35 12.65 19.79
C VAL A 32 26.06 12.16 18.37
N MET A 33 26.67 12.77 17.36
CA MET A 33 26.50 12.33 15.97
C MET A 33 27.05 10.92 15.75
N ALA A 34 28.17 10.57 16.37
CA ALA A 34 28.73 9.22 16.32
C ALA A 34 27.77 8.19 16.93
N ILE A 35 27.20 8.47 18.11
CA ILE A 35 26.24 7.57 18.77
C ILE A 35 24.96 7.42 17.96
N ILE A 36 24.37 8.53 17.49
CA ILE A 36 23.15 8.51 16.66
C ILE A 36 23.40 7.72 15.37
N GLY A 37 24.53 7.93 14.69
CA GLY A 37 24.89 7.20 13.48
C GLY A 37 24.94 5.68 13.68
N VAL A 38 25.57 5.22 14.77
CA VAL A 38 25.62 3.78 15.12
C VAL A 38 24.23 3.23 15.43
N LEU A 39 23.42 3.96 16.21
CA LEU A 39 22.06 3.53 16.55
C LEU A 39 21.15 3.46 15.32
N THR A 40 21.20 4.45 14.43
CA THR A 40 20.40 4.48 13.20
C THR A 40 20.80 3.34 12.26
N ALA A 41 22.10 3.06 12.11
CA ALA A 41 22.59 1.97 11.26
C ALA A 41 22.04 0.60 11.69
N LEU A 42 21.90 0.35 12.99
CA LEU A 42 21.32 -0.89 13.52
C LEU A 42 19.78 -0.87 13.55
N GLY A 43 19.17 0.30 13.71
CA GLY A 43 17.72 0.45 13.90
C GLY A 43 16.87 0.37 12.63
N VAL A 44 17.31 1.01 11.54
CA VAL A 44 16.53 1.12 10.29
C VAL A 44 16.11 -0.23 9.68
N PRO A 45 16.97 -1.26 9.54
CA PRO A 45 16.57 -2.49 8.86
C PRO A 45 15.39 -3.20 9.55
N ARG A 46 15.39 -3.29 10.89
CA ARG A 46 14.28 -3.93 11.64
C ARG A 46 12.96 -3.19 11.53
N PHE A 47 12.99 -1.87 11.47
CA PHE A 47 11.78 -1.07 11.37
C PHE A 47 11.09 -1.24 10.02
N SER A 48 11.86 -1.39 8.94
CA SER A 48 11.33 -1.57 7.58
C SER A 48 10.48 -2.83 7.42
N ASP A 49 10.93 -3.97 7.96
CA ASP A 49 10.17 -5.24 7.91
C ASP A 49 8.86 -5.16 8.71
N ALA A 50 8.89 -4.48 9.86
CA ALA A 50 7.70 -4.28 10.69
C ALA A 50 6.65 -3.43 9.97
N ILE A 51 7.07 -2.33 9.32
CA ILE A 51 6.19 -1.51 8.49
C ILE A 51 5.59 -2.36 7.37
N GLU A 52 6.40 -3.17 6.69
CA GLU A 52 5.92 -3.97 5.56
C GLU A 52 4.88 -5.01 5.99
N ARG A 53 5.09 -5.68 7.13
CA ARG A 53 4.08 -6.58 7.70
C ARG A 53 2.80 -5.85 8.09
N ALA A 54 2.92 -4.64 8.64
CA ALA A 54 1.76 -3.81 8.98
C ALA A 54 0.98 -3.37 7.73
N ARG A 55 1.68 -3.04 6.63
CA ARG A 55 1.07 -2.77 5.33
C ARG A 55 0.30 -3.98 4.82
N VAL A 56 0.93 -5.15 4.75
CA VAL A 56 0.24 -6.38 4.33
C VAL A 56 -0.98 -6.66 5.20
N ALA A 57 -0.87 -6.53 6.53
CA ALA A 57 -1.99 -6.72 7.44
C ALA A 57 -3.14 -5.73 7.19
N LYS A 58 -2.84 -4.44 6.93
CA LYS A 58 -3.84 -3.44 6.55
C LYS A 58 -4.53 -3.82 5.23
N ALA A 59 -3.76 -4.20 4.22
CA ALA A 59 -4.31 -4.61 2.92
C ALA A 59 -5.26 -5.82 3.06
N ILE A 60 -4.89 -6.81 3.86
CA ILE A 60 -5.76 -7.96 4.17
C ILE A 60 -7.07 -7.51 4.82
N GLY A 61 -7.01 -6.57 5.77
CA GLY A 61 -8.20 -6.02 6.42
C GLY A 61 -9.13 -5.30 5.44
N ASP A 62 -8.57 -4.37 4.65
CA ASP A 62 -9.30 -3.63 3.63
C ASP A 62 -9.96 -4.55 2.60
N LEU A 63 -9.23 -5.56 2.10
CA LEU A 63 -9.74 -6.55 1.14
C LEU A 63 -10.88 -7.38 1.71
N ARG A 64 -10.80 -7.80 2.98
CA ARG A 64 -11.90 -8.50 3.65
C ARG A 64 -13.15 -7.62 3.74
N THR A 65 -13.00 -6.35 4.08
CA THR A 65 -14.12 -5.41 4.13
C THR A 65 -14.77 -5.26 2.75
N ILE A 66 -13.98 -5.03 1.69
CA ILE A 66 -14.51 -4.93 0.31
C ILE A 66 -15.21 -6.24 -0.10
N THR A 67 -14.60 -7.40 0.23
CA THR A 67 -15.16 -8.72 -0.09
C THR A 67 -16.53 -8.90 0.54
N ILE A 68 -16.70 -8.53 1.81
CA ILE A 68 -17.99 -8.62 2.49
C ILE A 68 -19.04 -7.76 1.79
N GLU A 69 -18.70 -6.53 1.40
CA GLU A 69 -19.62 -5.64 0.69
C GLU A 69 -20.05 -6.24 -0.66
N LEU A 70 -19.09 -6.76 -1.43
CA LEU A 70 -19.35 -7.40 -2.72
C LEU A 70 -20.24 -8.65 -2.58
N LEU A 71 -19.99 -9.49 -1.57
CA LEU A 71 -20.74 -10.73 -1.35
C LEU A 71 -22.11 -10.48 -0.68
N SER A 72 -22.29 -9.37 0.02
CA SER A 72 -23.57 -8.98 0.62
C SER A 72 -24.54 -8.30 -0.36
N ALA A 73 -24.04 -7.85 -1.52
CA ALA A 73 -24.85 -7.19 -2.52
C ALA A 73 -25.70 -8.20 -3.30
N ASP A 74 -26.96 -7.84 -3.60
CA ASP A 74 -27.86 -8.68 -4.42
C ASP A 74 -27.31 -8.94 -5.83
N SER A 75 -26.46 -8.04 -6.33
CA SER A 75 -25.76 -8.20 -7.60
C SER A 75 -24.35 -7.63 -7.52
N LEU A 76 -23.39 -8.29 -8.18
CA LEU A 76 -22.00 -7.83 -8.20
C LEU A 76 -21.86 -6.56 -9.04
N PRO A 77 -21.26 -5.49 -8.49
CA PRO A 77 -21.05 -4.25 -9.21
C PRO A 77 -20.05 -4.44 -10.36
N ASN A 78 -20.11 -3.58 -11.37
CA ASN A 78 -19.14 -3.66 -12.46
C ASN A 78 -17.78 -3.04 -12.09
N SER A 79 -17.74 -2.23 -11.02
CA SER A 79 -16.50 -1.62 -10.51
C SER A 79 -16.60 -1.27 -9.02
N LEU A 80 -15.46 -1.07 -8.37
CA LEU A 80 -15.41 -0.56 -6.98
C LEU A 80 -15.98 0.86 -6.83
N MET A 81 -16.18 1.60 -7.92
CA MET A 81 -16.79 2.93 -7.87
C MET A 81 -18.26 2.86 -7.44
N GLU A 82 -18.98 1.83 -7.89
CA GLU A 82 -20.41 1.64 -7.63
C GLU A 82 -20.71 1.44 -6.14
N ILE A 83 -19.76 0.87 -5.39
CA ILE A 83 -19.83 0.70 -3.93
C ILE A 83 -19.03 1.77 -3.18
N GLY A 84 -18.58 2.84 -3.84
CA GLY A 84 -17.87 3.95 -3.20
C GLY A 84 -16.45 3.63 -2.72
N ARG A 85 -15.85 2.51 -3.15
CA ARG A 85 -14.53 2.03 -2.69
C ARG A 85 -13.35 2.43 -3.59
N HIS A 86 -13.59 3.11 -4.71
CA HIS A 86 -12.55 3.51 -5.66
C HIS A 86 -11.47 4.45 -5.11
N THR A 87 -11.77 5.22 -4.05
CA THR A 87 -10.80 6.13 -3.40
C THR A 87 -9.94 5.42 -2.36
N LEU A 88 -10.28 4.19 -1.99
CA LEU A 88 -9.52 3.45 -1.01
C LEU A 88 -8.21 2.98 -1.63
N MET A 89 -7.12 3.57 -1.15
CA MET A 89 -5.77 3.18 -1.56
C MET A 89 -5.24 2.08 -0.65
N ASP A 90 -4.54 1.14 -1.27
CA ASP A 90 -3.73 0.18 -0.57
C ASP A 90 -2.59 0.87 0.21
N PRO A 91 -1.91 0.15 1.11
CA PRO A 91 -0.89 0.72 1.99
C PRO A 91 0.39 1.18 1.27
N TRP A 92 0.53 0.89 -0.03
CA TRP A 92 1.60 1.37 -0.90
C TRP A 92 1.16 2.54 -1.79
N GLY A 93 -0.08 3.03 -1.61
CA GLY A 93 -0.61 4.22 -2.25
C GLY A 93 -1.27 3.97 -3.61
N ARG A 94 -1.64 2.73 -3.92
CA ARG A 94 -2.24 2.32 -5.20
C ARG A 94 -3.70 1.92 -5.01
N PRO A 95 -4.58 2.07 -6.00
CA PRO A 95 -5.96 1.60 -5.89
C PRO A 95 -6.01 0.07 -5.86
N TYR A 96 -6.96 -0.48 -5.08
CA TYR A 96 -7.30 -1.90 -5.16
C TYR A 96 -7.83 -2.24 -6.56
N GLN A 97 -7.45 -3.42 -7.05
CA GLN A 97 -7.85 -3.93 -8.35
C GLN A 97 -9.06 -4.85 -8.19
N TYR A 98 -10.02 -4.70 -9.08
CA TYR A 98 -11.24 -5.49 -9.09
C TYR A 98 -11.63 -5.86 -10.52
N LEU A 99 -11.99 -7.11 -10.73
CA LEU A 99 -12.46 -7.62 -12.01
C LEU A 99 -13.66 -8.55 -11.78
N LYS A 100 -14.85 -8.10 -12.17
CA LYS A 100 -16.05 -8.94 -12.20
C LYS A 100 -15.95 -9.99 -13.31
N PHE A 101 -16.36 -11.23 -13.03
CA PHE A 101 -16.34 -12.28 -14.04
C PHE A 101 -17.63 -12.32 -14.88
N PRO A 102 -17.57 -12.66 -16.17
CA PRO A 102 -18.76 -12.81 -17.00
C PRO A 102 -19.69 -13.90 -16.45
N GLY A 103 -20.97 -13.56 -16.27
CA GLY A 103 -21.98 -14.48 -15.71
C GLY A 103 -22.04 -14.49 -14.18
N ALA A 104 -21.21 -13.70 -13.49
CA ALA A 104 -21.31 -13.48 -12.06
C ALA A 104 -22.45 -12.47 -11.78
N GLY A 105 -23.67 -12.99 -11.59
CA GLY A 105 -24.90 -12.22 -11.36
C GLY A 105 -25.86 -12.18 -12.56
N ASN A 106 -27.15 -11.96 -12.29
CA ASN A 106 -28.21 -11.99 -13.29
C ASN A 106 -27.94 -11.00 -14.45
N ASN A 107 -27.82 -11.55 -15.66
CA ASN A 107 -27.78 -10.93 -16.99
C ASN A 107 -27.77 -9.39 -17.06
N GLY A 108 -26.61 -8.79 -17.36
CA GLY A 108 -26.55 -7.38 -17.74
C GLY A 108 -25.15 -6.81 -17.94
N ASN A 109 -24.73 -6.74 -19.21
CA ASN A 109 -23.71 -5.84 -19.77
C ASN A 109 -22.28 -5.92 -19.21
N GLY A 110 -21.45 -6.74 -19.87
CA GLY A 110 -19.99 -6.76 -19.69
C GLY A 110 -19.34 -5.49 -20.25
N GLY A 111 -19.24 -4.45 -19.43
CA GLY A 111 -18.39 -3.29 -19.68
C GLY A 111 -17.00 -3.53 -19.09
N GLY A 112 -16.09 -4.10 -19.87
CA GLY A 112 -14.70 -4.30 -19.46
C GLY A 112 -13.96 -2.97 -19.32
N ASN A 113 -13.31 -2.74 -18.17
CA ASN A 113 -12.30 -1.70 -18.07
C ASN A 113 -10.94 -2.32 -18.44
N GLY A 114 -10.65 -2.31 -19.74
CA GLY A 114 -9.36 -2.75 -20.26
C GLY A 114 -8.28 -1.70 -19.98
N ASN A 115 -7.39 -1.97 -19.03
CA ASN A 115 -6.05 -1.38 -19.05
C ASN A 115 -5.08 -2.42 -19.65
N GLY A 116 -5.24 -2.67 -20.95
CA GLY A 116 -4.39 -3.54 -21.73
C GLY A 116 -3.68 -2.72 -22.79
N ASN A 117 -2.37 -2.56 -22.62
CA ASN A 117 -1.48 -2.10 -23.69
C ASN A 117 -1.67 -3.04 -24.89
N GLY A 118 -2.26 -2.52 -25.96
CA GLY A 118 -2.68 -3.31 -27.10
C GLY A 118 -1.49 -3.81 -27.93
N ASN A 119 -1.47 -5.10 -28.20
CA ASN A 119 -0.95 -5.60 -29.46
C ASN A 119 -2.01 -6.53 -30.05
N GLY A 120 -2.68 -6.04 -31.10
CA GLY A 120 -3.77 -6.74 -31.76
C GLY A 120 -3.27 -7.81 -32.72
N GLY A 121 -4.04 -8.90 -32.83
CA GLY A 121 -3.90 -9.87 -33.90
C GLY A 121 -4.59 -11.19 -33.57
N GLY A 122 -5.73 -11.47 -34.22
CA GLY A 122 -6.33 -12.80 -34.17
C GLY A 122 -7.78 -12.87 -34.63
N ASN A 123 -7.99 -13.31 -35.88
CA ASN A 123 -9.28 -13.47 -36.56
C ASN A 123 -10.18 -14.52 -35.88
N GLY A 124 -11.49 -14.26 -35.84
CA GLY A 124 -12.48 -15.17 -35.32
C GLY A 124 -12.70 -16.43 -36.17
N ARG A 125 -13.19 -17.49 -35.51
CA ARG A 125 -14.04 -18.55 -36.08
C ARG A 125 -14.68 -19.34 -34.94
N GLY A 126 -16.01 -19.38 -34.92
CA GLY A 126 -16.78 -20.19 -34.00
C GLY A 126 -16.61 -21.69 -34.27
N GLY A 127 -16.67 -22.46 -33.20
CA GLY A 127 -16.74 -23.91 -33.22
C GLY A 127 -17.39 -24.38 -31.93
N GLY A 128 -18.62 -24.92 -32.03
CA GLY A 128 -19.32 -25.54 -30.92
C GLY A 128 -18.80 -26.96 -30.65
N GLY A 129 -18.64 -27.30 -29.38
CA GLY A 129 -18.36 -28.64 -28.87
C GLY A 129 -18.67 -28.68 -27.38
N GLY A 130 -19.64 -29.51 -26.99
CA GLY A 130 -20.20 -29.57 -25.64
C GLY A 130 -19.29 -30.22 -24.60
N GLY A 131 -19.38 -29.71 -23.37
CA GLY A 131 -18.80 -30.26 -22.15
C GLY A 131 -18.50 -29.16 -21.12
N GLY A 132 -19.39 -28.97 -20.14
CA GLY A 132 -19.14 -28.11 -18.95
C GLY A 132 -18.78 -26.65 -19.27
N GLY A 133 -19.66 -25.95 -19.98
CA GLY A 133 -19.42 -24.60 -20.51
C GLY A 133 -19.39 -23.50 -19.44
N GLY A 134 -18.32 -23.45 -18.65
CA GLY A 134 -17.91 -22.22 -17.98
C GLY A 134 -17.32 -21.29 -19.02
N THR A 135 -17.82 -20.06 -19.09
CA THR A 135 -17.22 -18.97 -19.87
C THR A 135 -15.70 -18.96 -19.63
N PRO A 136 -14.83 -18.84 -20.65
CA PRO A 136 -13.40 -18.75 -20.42
C PRO A 136 -13.14 -17.63 -19.41
N PRO A 137 -12.21 -17.82 -18.46
CA PRO A 137 -11.95 -16.82 -17.46
C PRO A 137 -11.58 -15.50 -18.13
N PRO A 138 -12.08 -14.36 -17.61
CA PRO A 138 -11.86 -13.10 -18.27
C PRO A 138 -10.36 -12.81 -18.38
N PRO A 139 -9.92 -12.13 -19.46
CA PRO A 139 -8.57 -11.63 -19.56
C PRO A 139 -8.22 -10.84 -18.29
N GLY A 140 -7.17 -11.26 -17.59
CA GLY A 140 -6.74 -10.63 -16.33
C GLY A 140 -7.10 -11.38 -15.05
N ALA A 141 -8.03 -12.34 -15.08
CA ALA A 141 -8.36 -13.14 -13.89
C ALA A 141 -7.13 -13.87 -13.36
N ARG A 142 -6.85 -13.72 -12.06
CA ARG A 142 -5.74 -14.41 -11.41
C ARG A 142 -5.93 -15.92 -11.37
N LYS A 143 -4.81 -16.62 -11.54
CA LYS A 143 -4.76 -18.07 -11.77
C LYS A 143 -3.76 -18.76 -10.86
N ASP A 144 -4.09 -19.98 -10.48
CA ASP A 144 -3.22 -20.86 -9.73
C ASP A 144 -2.07 -21.44 -10.59
N ARG A 145 -1.34 -22.40 -10.03
CA ARG A 145 -0.23 -23.10 -10.70
C ARG A 145 -0.66 -23.93 -11.92
N PHE A 146 -1.94 -24.30 -12.00
CA PHE A 146 -2.52 -25.07 -13.10
C PHE A 146 -3.21 -24.17 -14.13
N LEU A 147 -3.05 -22.85 -14.02
CA LEU A 147 -3.69 -21.82 -14.86
C LEU A 147 -5.21 -21.80 -14.73
N VAL A 148 -5.74 -22.31 -13.63
CA VAL A 148 -7.16 -22.28 -13.27
C VAL A 148 -7.41 -21.00 -12.46
N PRO A 149 -8.51 -20.26 -12.73
CA PRO A 149 -8.88 -19.09 -11.94
C PRO A 149 -8.98 -19.42 -10.45
N ILE A 150 -8.47 -18.53 -9.61
CA ILE A 150 -8.48 -18.73 -8.15
C ILE A 150 -9.82 -18.41 -7.48
N ASN A 151 -10.73 -17.77 -8.22
CA ASN A 151 -12.08 -17.41 -7.81
C ASN A 151 -13.05 -17.73 -8.96
N SER A 152 -14.34 -17.74 -8.66
CA SER A 152 -15.43 -18.06 -9.59
C SER A 152 -16.20 -16.83 -10.04
N MET A 153 -16.27 -15.78 -9.20
CA MET A 153 -17.20 -14.65 -9.39
C MET A 153 -16.51 -13.30 -9.68
N PHE A 154 -15.38 -13.04 -9.05
CA PHE A 154 -14.59 -11.84 -9.26
C PHE A 154 -13.14 -12.04 -8.82
N ASP A 155 -12.27 -11.17 -9.28
CA ASP A 155 -10.91 -11.01 -8.75
C ASP A 155 -10.82 -9.71 -7.95
N LEU A 156 -10.12 -9.74 -6.82
CA LEU A 156 -9.96 -8.58 -5.94
C LEU A 156 -8.60 -8.66 -5.24
N TYR A 157 -7.81 -7.58 -5.35
CA TYR A 157 -6.44 -7.58 -4.82
C TYR A 157 -5.78 -6.21 -4.71
N SER A 158 -4.64 -6.18 -4.01
CA SER A 158 -3.64 -5.10 -4.05
C SER A 158 -2.40 -5.58 -4.83
N LEU A 159 -1.77 -4.65 -5.55
CA LEU A 159 -0.54 -4.85 -6.35
C LEU A 159 0.72 -5.03 -5.49
N GLY A 160 0.59 -5.04 -4.16
CA GLY A 160 1.72 -5.18 -3.27
C GLY A 160 2.71 -4.02 -3.35
N LYS A 161 3.96 -4.32 -2.99
CA LYS A 161 5.03 -3.34 -2.82
C LYS A 161 5.61 -2.91 -4.15
N ASP A 162 5.84 -3.84 -5.06
CA ASP A 162 6.48 -3.53 -6.34
C ASP A 162 5.54 -2.81 -7.31
N GLY A 163 4.23 -3.10 -7.24
CA GLY A 163 3.21 -2.48 -8.09
C GLY A 163 3.03 -3.16 -9.43
N GLU A 164 3.72 -4.26 -9.62
CA GLU A 164 3.63 -5.08 -10.80
C GLU A 164 2.75 -6.28 -10.47
N SER A 165 2.13 -6.86 -11.49
CA SER A 165 1.42 -8.12 -11.32
C SER A 165 1.24 -8.84 -12.65
N ALA A 166 1.06 -10.16 -12.59
CA ALA A 166 0.53 -10.99 -13.66
C ALA A 166 -0.61 -11.88 -13.17
N PRO A 167 -1.50 -12.32 -14.08
CA PRO A 167 -2.58 -13.23 -13.72
C PRO A 167 -2.11 -14.54 -13.05
N PRO A 168 -1.09 -15.28 -13.53
CA PRO A 168 -0.62 -16.47 -12.81
C PRO A 168 0.11 -16.08 -11.51
N LEU A 169 -0.34 -16.61 -10.36
CA LEU A 169 0.30 -16.37 -9.06
C LEU A 169 1.72 -16.95 -8.95
N THR A 170 2.08 -17.86 -9.86
CA THR A 170 3.44 -18.41 -9.98
C THR A 170 4.46 -17.40 -10.52
N ALA A 171 4.00 -16.33 -11.18
CA ALA A 171 4.86 -15.27 -11.71
C ALA A 171 5.58 -14.53 -10.57
N ALA A 172 6.87 -14.21 -10.76
CA ALA A 172 7.68 -13.58 -9.71
C ALA A 172 7.09 -12.25 -9.22
N LYS A 173 6.60 -11.43 -10.15
CA LYS A 173 5.94 -10.14 -9.89
C LYS A 173 4.55 -10.24 -9.27
N SER A 174 3.99 -11.44 -9.09
CA SER A 174 2.70 -11.61 -8.42
C SER A 174 2.85 -12.10 -6.99
N ARG A 175 4.08 -12.31 -6.49
CA ARG A 175 4.31 -12.98 -5.20
C ARG A 175 4.03 -12.09 -3.99
N ASP A 176 4.18 -10.79 -4.13
CA ASP A 176 3.94 -9.78 -3.09
C ASP A 176 2.53 -9.18 -3.16
N ASP A 177 1.76 -9.51 -4.19
CA ASP A 177 0.33 -9.21 -4.27
C ASP A 177 -0.39 -9.70 -3.00
N VAL A 178 -1.32 -8.89 -2.50
CA VAL A 178 -2.28 -9.31 -1.46
C VAL A 178 -3.60 -9.60 -2.15
N ILE A 179 -4.09 -10.83 -2.04
CA ILE A 179 -5.15 -11.36 -2.88
C ILE A 179 -6.32 -11.87 -2.03
N VAL A 180 -7.51 -11.85 -2.63
CA VAL A 180 -8.64 -12.65 -2.20
C VAL A 180 -8.74 -13.87 -3.12
N ALA A 181 -8.82 -15.07 -2.55
CA ALA A 181 -8.87 -16.32 -3.30
C ALA A 181 -9.88 -17.29 -2.68
N ASN A 182 -10.23 -18.36 -3.41
CA ASN A 182 -11.23 -19.35 -2.99
C ASN A 182 -12.58 -18.69 -2.65
N ASP A 183 -13.04 -17.78 -3.50
CA ASP A 183 -14.32 -17.05 -3.37
C ASP A 183 -14.48 -16.34 -2.00
N GLY A 184 -13.38 -15.81 -1.47
CA GLY A 184 -13.35 -15.13 -0.17
C GLY A 184 -12.85 -15.99 1.00
N GLY A 185 -12.66 -17.29 0.79
CA GLY A 185 -12.13 -18.21 1.81
C GLY A 185 -10.66 -17.97 2.17
N TYR A 186 -9.91 -17.26 1.32
CA TYR A 186 -8.52 -16.88 1.57
C TYR A 186 -8.32 -15.37 1.36
N THR A 187 -7.58 -14.73 2.26
CA THR A 187 -7.06 -13.37 2.04
C THR A 187 -5.65 -13.27 2.61
N GLY A 188 -4.67 -12.98 1.76
CA GLY A 188 -3.26 -13.02 2.14
C GLY A 188 -2.31 -12.75 0.98
N LEU A 189 -1.01 -12.89 1.23
CA LEU A 189 0.01 -12.77 0.20
C LEU A 189 -0.10 -13.91 -0.81
N ALA A 190 -0.10 -13.60 -2.10
CA ALA A 190 -0.17 -14.57 -3.19
C ALA A 190 0.85 -15.71 -3.08
N LYS A 191 2.09 -15.42 -2.64
CA LYS A 191 3.12 -16.46 -2.43
C LYS A 191 2.76 -17.52 -1.39
N ASN A 192 1.78 -17.25 -0.53
CA ASN A 192 1.32 -18.12 0.56
C ASN A 192 0.00 -18.84 0.21
N TYR A 193 -0.48 -18.72 -1.03
CA TYR A 193 -1.65 -19.43 -1.55
C TYR A 193 -1.19 -20.60 -2.42
#